data_AF-A0A327WZ63-F1
#
_entry.id   AF-A0A327WZ63-F1
#
_cell.length_a   1.000
_cell.length_b   1.000
_cell.length_c   1.000
_cell.angle_alpha   90.00
_cell.angle_beta   90.00
_cell.angle_gamma   90.00
#
_symmetry.space_group_name_H-M   'P 1'
#
loop_
_entity.id
_entity.type
_entity.pdbx_description
1 polymer ?
#
loop_
_entity_poly.entity_id
_entity_poly.type
_entity_poly.pdbx_seq_one_letter_code
_entity_poly.pdbx_strand_id
1 'polypeptide(L)'
;MREKAYELGVTTSYNRPRVSNDNPFAESLFRTCKYRPEWPSAGFKSLDDARHWVLKFTRWYNYEHKHSKLRFVTPEQRHTGQDKAILANRKAVMEAAKAKHSVRWGKRQVRNCTPVGPTTLNPAKEQVKQEQKQAA
;
A
#
# COMPACT_ATOMS: atom_id res chain seq x y z
N MET A 1 15.57 -14.95 -17.57
CA MET A 1 14.92 -14.12 -16.52
C MET A 1 15.91 -13.22 -15.80
N ARG A 2 16.95 -13.75 -15.12
CA ARG A 2 17.96 -12.93 -14.42
C ARG A 2 18.74 -11.99 -15.34
N GLU A 3 19.21 -12.52 -16.47
CA GLU A 3 19.95 -11.74 -17.48
C GLU A 3 19.10 -10.58 -18.01
N LYS A 4 17.82 -10.83 -18.32
CA LYS A 4 16.89 -9.80 -18.75
C LYS A 4 16.67 -8.71 -17.69
N ALA A 5 16.67 -9.05 -16.40
CA ALA A 5 16.56 -8.06 -15.33
C ALA A 5 17.78 -7.13 -15.30
N TYR A 6 18.99 -7.68 -15.46
CA TYR A 6 20.21 -6.86 -15.54
C TYR A 6 20.24 -5.97 -16.79
N GLU A 7 19.84 -6.49 -17.96
CA GLU A 7 19.69 -5.67 -19.17
C GLU A 7 18.75 -4.47 -18.96
N LEU A 8 17.69 -4.65 -18.18
CA LEU A 8 16.72 -3.59 -17.85
C LEU A 8 17.15 -2.72 -16.66
N GLY A 9 18.37 -2.91 -16.14
CA GLY A 9 18.88 -2.14 -14.99
C GLY A 9 18.21 -2.48 -13.66
N VAL A 10 17.54 -3.63 -13.55
CA VAL A 10 16.86 -4.08 -12.33
C VAL A 10 17.81 -4.93 -11.48
N THR A 11 18.23 -4.38 -10.34
CA THR A 11 19.05 -5.09 -9.35
C THR A 11 18.23 -6.15 -8.61
N THR A 12 18.69 -7.39 -8.61
CA THR A 12 18.05 -8.47 -7.85
C THR A 12 18.49 -8.48 -6.39
N SER A 13 17.52 -8.52 -5.46
CA SER A 13 17.75 -8.87 -4.06
C SER A 13 17.10 -10.21 -3.74
N TYR A 14 17.70 -10.99 -2.85
CA TYR A 14 17.24 -12.33 -2.49
C TYR A 14 16.90 -12.40 -1.00
N ASN A 15 15.81 -13.10 -0.69
CA ASN A 15 15.47 -13.47 0.67
C ASN A 15 16.45 -14.53 1.19
N ARG A 16 16.63 -14.59 2.50
CA ARG A 16 17.42 -15.64 3.14
C ARG A 16 16.74 -17.00 2.90
N PRO A 17 17.52 -18.06 2.65
CA PRO A 17 16.96 -19.39 2.47
C PRO A 17 16.07 -19.80 3.65
N ARG A 18 14.85 -20.27 3.36
CA ARG A 18 13.86 -20.76 4.34
C ARG A 18 13.34 -19.71 5.32
N VAL A 19 13.41 -18.43 4.97
CA VAL A 19 12.87 -17.33 5.78
C VAL A 19 11.70 -16.67 5.05
N SER A 20 10.47 -17.06 5.42
CA SER A 20 9.24 -16.58 4.78
C SER A 20 8.97 -15.10 5.02
N ASN A 21 9.32 -14.60 6.21
CA ASN A 21 9.05 -13.22 6.62
C ASN A 21 10.00 -12.16 6.03
N ASP A 22 10.90 -12.52 5.10
CA ASP A 22 11.77 -11.55 4.42
C ASP A 22 11.01 -10.74 3.34
N ASN A 23 9.83 -11.19 2.89
CA ASN A 23 8.93 -10.40 2.01
C ASN A 23 7.48 -10.35 2.53
N PRO A 24 7.25 -9.72 3.70
CA PRO A 24 5.94 -9.72 4.35
C PRO A 24 4.87 -8.97 3.53
N PHE A 25 5.28 -8.07 2.63
CA PHE A 25 4.36 -7.33 1.77
C PHE A 25 3.75 -8.23 0.69
N ALA A 26 4.55 -9.04 0.00
CA ALA A 26 4.02 -9.98 -0.98
C ALA A 26 3.16 -11.07 -0.32
N GLU A 27 3.56 -11.58 0.84
CA GLU A 27 2.76 -12.56 1.59
C GLU A 27 1.40 -11.99 2.02
N SER A 28 1.36 -10.75 2.49
CA SER A 28 0.11 -10.07 2.82
C SER A 28 -0.81 -9.90 1.60
N LEU A 29 -0.25 -9.67 0.41
CA LEU A 29 -1.03 -9.60 -0.83
C LEU A 29 -1.64 -10.97 -1.18
N PHE A 30 -0.85 -12.05 -1.11
CA PHE A 30 -1.36 -13.40 -1.37
C PHE A 30 -2.44 -13.81 -0.38
N ARG A 31 -2.29 -13.45 0.89
CA ARG A 31 -3.36 -13.63 1.89
C ARG A 31 -4.61 -12.87 1.47
N THR A 32 -4.48 -11.61 1.08
CA THR A 32 -5.64 -10.80 0.64
C THR A 32 -6.35 -11.43 -0.55
N CYS A 33 -5.60 -11.95 -1.52
CA CYS A 33 -6.12 -12.65 -2.68
C CYS A 33 -6.94 -13.90 -2.30
N LYS A 34 -6.40 -14.74 -1.42
CA LYS A 34 -7.03 -16.02 -1.02
C LYS A 34 -8.22 -15.87 -0.08
N TYR A 35 -8.27 -14.79 0.71
CA TYR A 35 -9.33 -14.55 1.69
C TYR A 35 -10.53 -13.80 1.10
N ARG A 36 -10.52 -13.50 -0.21
CA ARG A 36 -11.68 -12.92 -0.90
C ARG A 36 -12.81 -13.95 -1.00
N PRO A 37 -14.07 -13.52 -0.87
CA PRO A 37 -15.22 -14.43 -1.04
C PRO A 37 -15.26 -15.14 -2.39
N GLU A 38 -14.75 -14.48 -3.44
CA GLU A 38 -14.72 -15.00 -4.82
C GLU A 38 -13.51 -15.90 -5.11
N TRP A 39 -12.66 -16.20 -4.11
CA TRP A 39 -11.52 -17.10 -4.30
C TRP A 39 -12.01 -18.52 -4.65
N PRO A 40 -11.56 -19.11 -5.77
CA PRO A 40 -11.99 -20.44 -6.18
C PRO A 40 -11.20 -21.49 -5.39
N SER A 41 -11.69 -21.82 -4.19
CA SER A 41 -11.04 -22.79 -3.29
C SER A 41 -10.90 -24.19 -3.89
N ALA A 42 -11.79 -24.58 -4.81
CA ALA A 42 -11.73 -25.84 -5.56
C ALA A 42 -10.71 -25.81 -6.73
N GLY A 43 -10.05 -24.68 -6.98
CA GLY A 43 -9.12 -24.50 -8.09
C GLY A 43 -9.77 -23.99 -9.37
N PHE A 44 -8.99 -23.92 -10.45
CA PHE A 44 -9.40 -23.44 -11.77
C PHE A 44 -9.58 -24.61 -12.73
N LYS A 45 -10.60 -24.54 -13.60
CA LYS A 45 -10.87 -25.58 -14.61
C LYS A 45 -9.87 -25.53 -15.77
N SER A 46 -9.34 -24.35 -16.06
CA SER A 46 -8.34 -24.13 -17.11
C SER A 46 -7.36 -23.04 -16.73
N LEU A 47 -6.25 -22.97 -17.46
CA LEU A 47 -5.29 -21.87 -17.37
C LEU A 47 -5.93 -20.51 -17.70
N ASP A 48 -6.88 -20.51 -18.63
CA ASP A 48 -7.57 -19.30 -19.08
C ASP A 48 -8.49 -18.75 -17.97
N ASP A 49 -9.22 -19.63 -17.28
CA ASP A 49 -10.02 -19.24 -16.11
C ASP A 49 -9.15 -18.62 -15.00
N ALA A 50 -7.97 -19.21 -14.76
CA ALA A 50 -7.02 -18.68 -13.80
C ALA A 50 -6.54 -17.27 -14.17
N ARG A 51 -6.20 -17.06 -15.45
CA ARG A 51 -5.77 -15.74 -15.95
C ARG A 51 -6.87 -14.70 -15.84
N HIS A 52 -8.09 -15.04 -16.26
CA HIS A 52 -9.24 -14.15 -16.17
C HIS A 52 -9.54 -13.76 -14.72
N TRP A 53 -9.54 -14.73 -13.82
CA TRP A 53 -9.79 -14.47 -12.41
C TRP A 53 -8.71 -13.60 -11.78
N VAL A 54 -7.43 -13.91 -12.01
CA VAL A 54 -6.31 -13.10 -11.47
C VAL A 54 -6.34 -11.68 -12.03
N LEU A 55 -6.65 -11.50 -13.31
CA LEU A 55 -6.79 -10.17 -13.91
C LEU A 55 -7.92 -9.37 -13.26
N LYS A 56 -9.08 -10.02 -13.04
CA LYS A 56 -10.22 -9.41 -12.34
C LYS A 56 -9.83 -8.99 -10.93
N PHE A 57 -9.15 -9.87 -10.18
CA PHE A 57 -8.65 -9.57 -8.84
C PHE A 57 -7.70 -8.37 -8.83
N THR A 58 -6.71 -8.36 -9.72
CA THR A 58 -5.72 -7.27 -9.80
C THR A 58 -6.38 -5.93 -10.13
N ARG A 59 -7.33 -5.90 -11.07
CA ARG A 59 -8.10 -4.69 -11.40
C ARG A 59 -8.88 -4.18 -10.20
N TRP A 60 -9.65 -5.07 -9.57
CA TRP A 60 -10.41 -4.72 -8.38
C TRP A 60 -9.49 -4.19 -7.26
N TYR A 61 -8.39 -4.87 -6.97
CA TYR A 61 -7.46 -4.50 -5.90
C TYR A 61 -6.84 -3.12 -6.11
N ASN A 62 -6.43 -2.79 -7.34
CA ASN A 62 -5.72 -1.57 -7.68
C ASN A 62 -6.64 -0.36 -7.94
N TYR A 63 -7.80 -0.58 -8.55
CA TYR A 63 -8.63 0.52 -9.08
C TYR A 63 -9.96 0.71 -8.33
N GLU A 64 -10.45 -0.30 -7.59
CA GLU A 64 -11.76 -0.23 -6.94
C GLU A 64 -11.66 -0.32 -5.42
N HIS A 65 -10.82 -1.23 -4.91
CA HIS A 65 -10.71 -1.48 -3.48
C HIS A 65 -9.97 -0.35 -2.76
N LYS A 66 -10.67 0.30 -1.83
CA LYS A 66 -10.10 1.34 -0.96
C LYS A 66 -9.51 0.72 0.29
N HIS A 67 -8.21 0.92 0.50
CA HIS A 67 -7.47 0.29 1.59
C HIS A 67 -7.44 1.19 2.83
N SER A 68 -7.81 0.65 3.99
CA SER A 68 -7.81 1.41 5.26
C SER A 68 -6.42 1.94 5.62
N LYS A 69 -5.36 1.15 5.39
CA LYS A 69 -3.95 1.55 5.57
C LYS A 69 -3.52 2.66 4.59
N LEU A 70 -4.27 2.89 3.52
CA LEU A 70 -4.08 3.98 2.58
C LEU A 70 -5.07 5.13 2.82
N ARG A 71 -5.68 5.22 4.00
CA ARG A 71 -6.72 6.22 4.30
C ARG A 71 -7.92 6.14 3.34
N PHE A 72 -8.27 4.93 2.91
CA PHE A 72 -9.40 4.66 2.00
C PHE A 72 -9.28 5.33 0.62
N VAL A 73 -8.08 5.34 0.06
CA VAL A 73 -7.85 5.54 -1.39
C VAL A 73 -7.45 4.19 -2.01
N THR A 74 -7.51 4.11 -3.33
CA THR A 74 -7.07 2.91 -4.06
C THR A 74 -5.55 2.90 -4.24
N PRO A 75 -4.92 1.73 -4.43
CA PRO A 75 -3.49 1.65 -4.69
C PRO A 75 -3.08 2.49 -5.90
N GLU A 76 -3.89 2.50 -6.96
CA GLU A 76 -3.63 3.32 -8.15
C GLU A 76 -3.63 4.82 -7.84
N GLN A 77 -4.63 5.30 -7.09
CA GLN A 77 -4.71 6.73 -6.71
C GLN A 77 -3.50 7.16 -5.90
N ARG A 78 -2.97 6.27 -5.05
CA ARG A 78 -1.72 6.53 -4.35
C ARG A 78 -0.52 6.48 -5.28
N HIS A 79 -0.44 5.48 -6.15
CA HIS A 79 0.68 5.29 -7.07
C HIS A 79 0.87 6.50 -7.98
N THR A 80 -0.23 7.06 -8.47
CA THR A 80 -0.26 8.25 -9.33
C THR A 80 -0.25 9.58 -8.56
N GLY A 81 -0.19 9.55 -7.22
CA GLY A 81 -0.15 10.74 -6.36
C GLY A 81 -1.46 11.52 -6.24
N GLN A 82 -2.55 11.02 -6.80
CA GLN A 82 -3.89 11.60 -6.70
C GLN A 82 -4.45 11.55 -5.26
N ASP A 83 -3.94 10.65 -4.42
CA ASP A 83 -4.32 10.50 -3.02
C ASP A 83 -4.23 11.81 -2.24
N LYS A 84 -3.23 12.65 -2.51
CA LYS A 84 -3.04 13.97 -1.88
C LYS A 84 -4.27 14.86 -2.02
N ALA A 85 -4.73 15.04 -3.26
CA ALA A 85 -5.89 15.89 -3.56
C ALA A 85 -7.19 15.29 -2.98
N ILE A 86 -7.37 13.97 -3.14
CA ILE A 86 -8.54 13.25 -2.62
C ILE A 86 -8.64 13.40 -1.11
N LEU A 87 -7.52 13.23 -0.41
CA LEU A 87 -7.47 13.28 1.05
C LEU A 87 -7.63 14.70 1.59
N ALA A 88 -7.05 15.71 0.92
CA ALA A 88 -7.26 17.11 1.27
C ALA A 88 -8.74 17.50 1.14
N ASN A 89 -9.38 17.15 0.03
CA ASN A 89 -10.82 17.41 -0.17
C ASN A 89 -11.67 16.70 0.90
N ARG A 90 -11.38 15.42 1.17
CA ARG A 90 -12.09 14.65 2.21
C ARG A 90 -11.98 15.31 3.59
N LYS A 91 -10.79 15.82 3.95
CA LYS A 91 -10.58 16.53 5.22
C LYS A 91 -11.50 17.76 5.30
N ALA A 92 -11.49 18.60 4.27
CA ALA A 92 -12.32 19.81 4.21
C ALA A 92 -13.82 19.49 4.36
N VAL A 93 -14.32 18.47 3.66
CA VAL A 93 -15.72 18.02 3.76
C VAL A 93 -16.05 17.54 5.18
N MET A 94 -15.17 16.75 5.80
CA MET A 94 -15.40 16.25 7.16
C MET A 94 -15.36 17.37 8.21
N GLU A 95 -14.48 18.36 8.04
CA GLU A 95 -14.39 19.53 8.92
C GLU A 95 -15.62 20.42 8.81
N ALA A 96 -16.09 20.69 7.59
CA ALA A 96 -17.34 21.42 7.36
C ALA A 96 -18.55 20.69 7.97
N ALA A 97 -18.64 19.37 7.79
CA ALA A 97 -19.70 18.57 8.39
C ALA A 97 -19.66 18.60 9.93
N LYS A 98 -18.45 18.53 10.51
CA LYS A 98 -18.25 18.65 11.96
C LYS A 98 -18.65 20.04 12.46
N ALA A 99 -18.31 21.11 11.75
CA ALA A 99 -18.68 22.47 12.13
C ALA A 99 -20.21 22.66 12.15
N LYS A 100 -20.91 22.13 11.13
CA LYS A 100 -22.38 22.22 11.02
C LYS A 100 -23.12 21.41 12.09
N HIS A 101 -22.58 20.25 12.49
CA HIS A 101 -23.25 19.32 13.41
C HIS A 101 -22.32 18.86 14.54
N SER A 102 -21.72 19.81 15.26
CA SER A 102 -20.70 19.55 16.28
C SER A 102 -21.12 18.54 17.35
N VAL A 103 -22.40 18.51 17.73
CA VAL A 103 -22.99 17.56 18.69
C VAL A 103 -22.79 16.08 18.30
N ARG A 104 -22.73 15.74 17.00
CA ARG A 104 -22.50 14.36 16.53
C ARG A 104 -21.04 13.91 16.71
N TRP A 105 -20.09 14.85 16.76
CA TRP A 105 -18.66 14.56 16.90
C TRP A 105 -18.17 14.67 18.35
N GLY A 106 -18.81 15.51 19.16
CA GLY A 106 -18.34 15.84 20.50
C GLY A 106 -16.91 16.37 20.47
N LYS A 107 -16.03 15.83 21.33
CA LYS A 107 -14.61 16.22 21.39
C LYS A 107 -13.73 15.55 20.32
N ARG A 108 -14.25 14.63 19.50
CA ARG A 108 -13.42 13.87 18.54
C ARG A 108 -12.97 14.76 17.37
N GLN A 109 -11.72 14.60 16.96
CA GLN A 109 -11.21 15.17 15.71
C GLN A 109 -11.79 14.42 14.50
N VAL A 110 -11.70 15.03 13.31
CA VAL A 110 -12.04 14.33 12.06
C VAL A 110 -11.02 13.22 11.80
N ARG A 111 -11.40 12.24 10.96
CA ARG A 111 -10.52 11.12 10.62
C ARG A 111 -9.21 11.63 10.02
N ASN A 112 -8.10 10.98 10.35
CA ASN A 112 -6.81 11.28 9.75
C ASN A 112 -6.87 11.11 8.21
N CYS A 113 -6.67 12.21 7.50
CA CYS A 113 -6.60 12.30 6.04
C CYS A 113 -5.22 12.80 5.58
N THR A 114 -4.14 12.54 6.32
CA THR A 114 -2.79 12.84 5.84
C THR A 114 -2.36 11.75 4.85
N PRO A 115 -1.75 12.12 3.69
CA PRO A 115 -1.18 11.16 2.76
C PRO A 115 -0.18 10.23 3.45
N VAL A 116 -0.14 8.97 3.01
CA VAL A 116 0.76 7.97 3.60
C VAL A 116 2.12 8.10 2.95
N GLY A 117 3.16 8.33 3.76
CA GLY A 117 4.55 8.41 3.29
C GLY A 117 5.09 7.11 2.71
N PRO A 118 6.24 7.15 2.02
CA PRO A 118 6.86 5.96 1.44
C PRO A 118 7.13 4.90 2.50
N THR A 119 7.13 3.63 2.09
CA THR A 119 7.43 2.50 2.95
C THR A 119 8.53 1.67 2.29
N THR A 120 9.58 1.38 3.03
CA THR A 120 10.73 0.60 2.55
C THR A 120 10.75 -0.76 3.25
N LEU A 121 11.00 -1.82 2.46
CA LEU A 121 11.16 -3.19 2.95
C LEU A 121 12.41 -3.34 3.83
N ASN A 122 13.50 -2.67 3.41
CA ASN A 122 14.77 -2.61 4.12
C ASN A 122 15.17 -1.15 4.25
N PRO A 123 14.79 -0.45 5.34
CA PRO A 123 15.20 0.93 5.54
C PRO A 123 16.73 0.98 5.67
N ALA A 124 17.37 1.83 4.87
CA ALA A 124 18.78 2.14 5.08
C ALA A 124 18.93 2.77 6.47
N LYS A 125 19.97 2.38 7.22
CA LYS A 125 20.31 3.08 8.45
C LYS A 125 20.66 4.52 8.09
N GLU A 126 20.01 5.49 8.72
CA GLU A 126 20.36 6.89 8.57
C GLU A 126 21.83 7.07 8.98
N GLN A 127 22.63 7.71 8.12
CA GLN A 127 23.98 8.09 8.48
C GLN A 127 23.89 9.16 9.56
N VAL A 128 24.20 8.79 10.81
CA VAL A 128 24.38 9.76 11.89
C VAL A 128 25.54 10.65 11.49
N LYS A 129 25.27 11.91 11.11
CA LYS A 129 26.30 12.93 10.98
C LYS A 129 26.95 13.08 12.35
N GLN A 130 28.18 12.61 12.50
CA GLN A 130 28.99 12.93 13.67
C GLN A 130 29.26 14.44 13.63
N GLU A 131 28.70 15.18 14.56
CA GLU A 131 29.06 16.58 14.80
C GLU A 131 30.53 16.62 15.20
N GLN A 132 31.35 17.27 14.38
CA GLN A 132 32.73 17.56 14.72
C GLN A 132 32.73 18.53 15.91
N LYS A 133 33.01 18.02 17.11
CA LYS A 133 33.33 18.86 18.26
C LYS A 133 34.63 19.61 17.93
N GLN A 134 34.54 20.91 17.69
CA GLN A 134 35.70 21.78 17.66
C GLN A 134 36.33 21.76 19.06
N ALA A 135 37.60 21.36 19.13
CA ALA A 135 38.39 21.44 20.35
C ALA A 135 38.70 22.92 20.65
N ALA A 136 38.54 23.30 21.92
CA ALA A 136 38.87 24.61 22.46
C ALA A 136 40.39 24.78 22.65
#